data_AF-A0A2M7L4D2-F1
#
_entry.id   AF-A0A2M7L4D2-F1
#
_cell.length_a   1.000
_cell.length_b   1.000
_cell.length_c   1.000
_cell.angle_alpha   90.00
_cell.angle_beta   90.00
_cell.angle_gamma   90.00
#
_symmetry.space_group_name_H-M   'P 1'
#
loop_
_entity.id
_entity.type
_entity.pdbx_description
1 polymer ?
#
loop_
_entity_poly.entity_id
_entity_poly.type
_entity_poly.pdbx_seq_one_letter_code
_entity_poly.pdbx_strand_id
1 'polypeptide(L)'
;MPKFFPPRPKQESIRTTICHETASASNPFVAGKTLWHGYDAQKLCGNYGWTEMLFLMSQGELPTTKQNDLLNKTMAFLANPGPRDAGVRAAMNCGLGKTPLPTILTTGLTVRGGMAEGAMHVEAAMRFLNGRLPAGEACSADQPDYAGVLIHNYRQFWREHKDDEVVPWPEIPPGFGHHYGERDSRAIKLMDLINDQCSDMLRLSRALETVLSRDEVSVYLTLPGVVAAILCGLGFSPEHGAGVYMIAGSAGILAHGIEQLPRSWNEYPFWADASYYNYEGPEPTKKVGDVT
;
A
#
# COMPACT_ATOMS: atom_id res chain seq x y z
N MET A 1 -27.12 -46.75 19.51
CA MET A 1 -27.42 -45.32 19.23
C MET A 1 -26.22 -44.50 19.68
N PRO A 2 -25.63 -43.66 18.81
CA PRO A 2 -24.59 -42.73 19.22
C PRO A 2 -25.19 -41.74 20.22
N LYS A 3 -24.53 -41.50 21.36
CA LYS A 3 -24.94 -40.47 22.30
C LYS A 3 -24.80 -39.11 21.61
N PHE A 4 -25.93 -38.48 21.31
CA PHE A 4 -25.98 -37.10 20.85
C PHE A 4 -25.52 -36.21 22.02
N PHE A 5 -24.28 -35.73 21.97
CA PHE A 5 -23.81 -34.72 22.90
C PHE A 5 -24.24 -33.36 22.34
N PRO A 6 -25.11 -32.60 23.03
CA PRO A 6 -25.41 -31.24 22.60
C PRO A 6 -24.10 -30.43 22.60
N PRO A 7 -23.86 -29.59 21.59
CA PRO A 7 -22.68 -28.73 21.58
C PRO A 7 -22.68 -27.89 22.86
N ARG A 8 -21.56 -27.89 23.59
CA ARG A 8 -21.39 -26.96 24.73
C ARG A 8 -21.62 -25.55 24.19
N PRO A 9 -22.36 -24.67 24.90
CA PRO A 9 -22.54 -23.29 24.46
C PRO A 9 -21.15 -22.66 24.31
N LYS A 10 -20.69 -22.46 23.08
CA LYS A 10 -19.47 -21.71 22.81
C LYS A 10 -19.78 -20.28 23.20
N GLN A 11 -19.10 -19.78 24.24
CA GLN A 11 -19.11 -18.37 24.54
C GLN A 11 -18.41 -17.65 23.38
N GLU A 12 -19.20 -17.15 22.43
CA GLU A 12 -18.69 -16.42 21.27
C GLU A 12 -18.07 -15.11 21.78
N SER A 13 -16.76 -15.00 21.67
CA SER A 13 -16.01 -13.83 22.11
C SER A 13 -15.11 -13.34 21.00
N ILE A 14 -15.18 -12.04 20.72
CA ILE A 14 -14.24 -11.31 19.88
C ILE A 14 -13.16 -10.75 20.82
N ARG A 15 -11.89 -10.79 20.42
CA ARG A 15 -10.75 -10.29 21.20
C ARG A 15 -10.05 -9.18 20.44
N THR A 16 -9.70 -8.10 21.15
CA THR A 16 -8.92 -6.99 20.61
C THR A 16 -7.99 -6.44 21.69
N THR A 17 -6.83 -5.95 21.28
CA THR A 17 -5.88 -5.20 22.13
C THR A 17 -5.92 -3.70 21.84
N ILE A 18 -6.71 -3.26 20.85
CA ILE A 18 -6.71 -1.89 20.34
C ILE A 18 -7.61 -0.99 21.19
N CYS A 19 -8.87 -1.38 21.38
CA CYS A 19 -9.87 -0.57 22.06
C CYS A 19 -10.39 -1.29 23.30
N HIS A 20 -10.27 -0.66 24.46
CA HIS A 20 -10.94 -1.08 25.68
C HIS A 20 -12.06 -0.08 26.00
N GLU A 21 -13.29 -0.56 25.94
CA GLU A 21 -14.47 0.22 26.27
C GLU A 21 -15.14 -0.35 27.51
N THR A 22 -15.45 0.51 28.48
CA THR A 22 -16.34 0.18 29.59
C THR A 22 -17.67 0.88 29.39
N ALA A 23 -18.76 0.12 29.58
CA ALA A 23 -20.12 0.64 29.58
C ALA A 23 -20.29 1.88 30.48
N SER A 24 -21.16 2.79 30.04
CA SER A 24 -21.64 3.90 30.86
C SER A 24 -22.48 3.37 32.02
N ALA A 25 -22.36 4.01 33.18
CA ALA A 25 -23.13 3.66 34.36
C ALA A 25 -24.65 3.75 34.15
N SER A 26 -25.10 4.62 33.24
CA SER A 26 -26.52 4.83 32.93
C SER A 26 -27.04 4.02 31.74
N ASN A 27 -26.16 3.46 30.90
CA ASN A 27 -26.54 2.68 29.73
C ASN A 27 -25.44 1.67 29.36
N PRO A 28 -25.69 0.35 29.51
CA PRO A 28 -24.69 -0.68 29.23
C PRO A 28 -24.33 -0.85 27.75
N PHE A 29 -25.09 -0.23 26.84
CA PHE A 29 -24.83 -0.25 25.38
C PHE A 29 -24.09 0.98 24.88
N VAL A 30 -23.69 1.89 25.78
CA VAL A 30 -22.98 3.14 25.43
C VAL A 30 -21.63 3.16 26.11
N ALA A 31 -20.60 3.57 25.37
CA ALA A 31 -19.26 3.80 25.88
C ALA A 31 -19.27 4.84 27.02
N GLY A 32 -18.88 4.43 28.22
CA GLY A 32 -18.60 5.33 29.34
C GLY A 32 -17.16 5.84 29.30
N LYS A 33 -16.19 4.92 29.31
CA LYS A 33 -14.77 5.21 29.18
C LYS A 33 -14.19 4.38 28.03
N THR A 34 -13.41 5.04 27.19
CA THR A 34 -12.77 4.41 26.03
C THR A 34 -11.26 4.64 26.11
N LEU A 35 -10.51 3.54 26.02
CA LEU A 35 -9.06 3.56 25.93
C LEU A 35 -8.61 3.00 24.57
N TRP A 36 -7.66 3.67 23.92
CA TRP A 36 -6.98 3.16 22.73
C TRP A 36 -5.56 2.80 23.10
N HIS A 37 -5.19 1.52 23.01
CA HIS A 37 -3.89 1.00 23.49
C HIS A 37 -3.53 1.45 24.91
N GLY A 38 -4.53 1.58 25.78
CA GLY A 38 -4.36 2.03 27.18
C GLY A 38 -4.37 3.55 27.38
N TYR A 39 -4.34 4.35 26.31
CA TYR A 39 -4.46 5.80 26.36
C TYR A 39 -5.92 6.24 26.40
N ASP A 40 -6.24 7.28 27.17
CA ASP A 40 -7.58 7.84 27.22
C ASP A 40 -7.97 8.50 25.88
N ALA A 41 -9.00 7.95 25.21
CA ALA A 41 -9.37 8.37 23.86
C ALA A 41 -9.80 9.83 23.78
N GLN A 42 -10.49 10.36 24.80
CA GLN A 42 -10.90 11.76 24.83
C GLN A 42 -9.69 12.69 24.94
N LYS A 43 -8.70 12.31 25.76
CA LYS A 43 -7.44 13.06 25.86
C LYS A 43 -6.63 13.00 24.57
N LEU A 44 -6.63 11.88 23.86
CA LEU A 44 -5.95 11.75 22.59
C LEU A 44 -6.53 12.73 21.55
N CYS A 45 -7.85 12.71 21.35
CA CYS A 45 -8.54 13.56 20.38
C CYS A 45 -8.36 15.07 20.61
N GLY A 46 -8.09 15.50 21.85
CA GLY A 46 -7.86 16.90 22.19
C GLY A 46 -6.42 17.38 22.06
N ASN A 47 -5.44 16.47 22.03
CA ASN A 47 -4.01 16.83 22.18
C ASN A 47 -3.10 16.33 21.05
N TYR A 48 -3.56 15.40 20.21
CA TYR A 48 -2.74 14.78 19.16
C TYR A 48 -3.38 14.92 17.79
N GLY A 49 -2.54 15.00 16.76
CA GLY A 49 -2.98 15.07 15.37
C GLY A 49 -3.35 13.70 14.79
N TRP A 50 -3.94 13.74 13.59
CA TRP A 50 -4.36 12.54 12.87
C TRP A 50 -3.20 11.57 12.61
N THR A 51 -2.01 12.09 12.27
CA THR A 51 -0.84 11.28 11.94
C THR A 51 -0.31 10.53 13.17
N GLU A 52 -0.36 11.14 14.36
CA GLU A 52 -0.08 10.44 15.62
C GLU A 52 -1.09 9.34 15.91
N MET A 53 -2.39 9.58 15.63
CA MET A 53 -3.42 8.56 15.82
C MET A 53 -3.23 7.38 14.87
N LEU A 54 -2.89 7.64 13.61
CA LEU A 54 -2.59 6.59 12.64
C LEU A 54 -1.40 5.73 13.08
N PHE A 55 -0.34 6.38 13.58
CA PHE A 55 0.82 5.67 14.12
C PHE A 55 0.44 4.83 15.34
N LEU A 56 -0.30 5.40 16.30
CA LEU A 56 -0.80 4.69 17.48
C LEU A 56 -1.62 3.45 17.11
N MET A 57 -2.57 3.56 16.18
CA MET A 57 -3.40 2.43 15.75
C MET A 57 -2.59 1.30 15.09
N SER A 58 -1.44 1.63 14.51
CA SER A 58 -0.60 0.67 13.77
C SER A 58 0.53 0.09 14.62
N GLN A 59 1.00 0.81 15.64
CA GLN A 59 2.19 0.46 16.44
C GLN A 59 1.86 0.18 17.90
N GLY A 60 0.69 0.58 18.37
CA GLY A 60 0.26 0.43 19.76
C GLY A 60 0.84 1.46 20.73
N GLU A 61 1.71 2.35 20.25
CA GLU A 61 2.34 3.41 21.04
C GLU A 61 2.35 4.73 20.26
N LEU A 62 2.40 5.86 20.97
CA LEU A 62 2.50 7.18 20.32
C LEU A 62 3.88 7.38 19.69
N PRO A 63 3.98 8.06 18.53
CA PRO A 63 5.26 8.34 17.90
C PRO A 63 6.05 9.38 18.69
N THR A 64 7.37 9.31 18.59
CA THR A 64 8.23 10.46 18.92
C THR A 64 7.96 11.62 17.96
N THR A 65 8.36 12.83 18.33
CA THR A 65 8.22 14.03 17.48
C THR A 65 8.89 13.86 16.12
N LYS A 66 10.06 13.20 16.07
CA LYS A 66 10.78 12.92 14.82
C LYS A 66 10.04 11.90 13.94
N GLN A 67 9.53 10.83 14.54
CA GLN A 67 8.73 9.84 13.82
C GLN A 67 7.45 10.47 13.23
N ASN A 68 6.76 11.29 14.02
CA ASN A 68 5.56 11.97 13.54
C ASN A 68 5.87 12.97 12.41
N ASP A 69 6.94 13.77 12.53
CA ASP A 69 7.35 14.71 11.47
C ASP A 69 7.64 13.97 10.15
N LEU A 70 8.41 12.88 10.21
CA LEU A 70 8.74 12.06 9.04
C LEU A 70 7.49 11.44 8.40
N LEU A 71 6.64 10.81 9.21
CA LEU A 71 5.39 10.21 8.72
C LEU A 71 4.47 11.28 8.14
N ASN A 72 4.31 12.42 8.81
CA ASN A 72 3.42 13.50 8.37
C ASN A 72 3.85 14.10 7.04
N LYS A 73 5.15 14.36 6.84
CA LYS A 73 5.69 14.82 5.55
C LYS A 73 5.45 13.80 4.44
N THR A 74 5.67 12.53 4.75
CA THR A 74 5.45 11.43 3.79
C THR A 74 3.98 11.31 3.39
N MET A 75 3.07 11.33 4.37
CA MET A 75 1.61 11.28 4.13
C MET A 75 1.14 12.50 3.33
N ALA A 76 1.62 13.70 3.67
CA ALA A 76 1.28 14.93 2.95
C ALA A 76 1.79 14.91 1.50
N PHE A 77 2.99 14.39 1.25
CA PHE A 77 3.54 14.24 -0.11
C PHE A 77 2.68 13.29 -0.96
N LEU A 78 2.17 12.22 -0.35
CA LEU A 78 1.37 11.19 -1.02
C LEU A 78 -0.13 11.52 -1.10
N ALA A 79 -0.58 12.61 -0.47
CA ALA A 79 -1.98 12.99 -0.30
C ALA A 79 -2.77 13.00 -1.62
N ASN A 80 -2.11 13.32 -2.73
CA ASN A 80 -2.68 13.32 -4.07
C ASN A 80 -1.73 12.65 -5.06
N PRO A 81 -1.99 11.38 -5.43
CA PRO A 81 -1.21 10.68 -6.46
C PRO A 81 -1.29 11.32 -7.85
N GLY A 82 -2.33 12.12 -8.11
CA GLY A 82 -2.57 12.80 -9.37
C GLY A 82 -3.30 11.93 -10.41
N PRO A 83 -3.80 12.54 -11.51
CA PRO A 83 -4.71 11.90 -12.46
C PRO A 83 -4.07 10.80 -13.33
N ARG A 84 -2.74 10.62 -13.27
CA ARG A 84 -2.06 9.50 -13.95
C ARG A 84 -2.11 8.21 -13.13
N ASP A 85 -2.35 8.31 -11.83
CA ASP A 85 -2.48 7.16 -10.93
C ASP A 85 -3.71 6.32 -11.31
N ALA A 86 -3.54 5.00 -11.31
CA ALA A 86 -4.62 4.09 -11.70
C ALA A 86 -5.82 4.15 -10.74
N GLY A 87 -5.59 4.31 -9.43
CA GLY A 87 -6.64 4.44 -8.43
C GLY A 87 -7.41 5.74 -8.57
N VAL A 88 -6.71 6.85 -8.85
CA VAL A 88 -7.36 8.14 -9.14
C VAL A 88 -8.24 8.04 -10.40
N ARG A 89 -7.74 7.46 -11.50
CA ARG A 89 -8.53 7.27 -12.73
C ARG A 89 -9.76 6.39 -12.50
N ALA A 90 -9.64 5.35 -11.67
CA ALA A 90 -10.75 4.49 -11.32
C ALA A 90 -11.83 5.27 -10.55
N ALA A 91 -11.45 6.06 -9.55
CA ALA A 91 -12.37 6.90 -8.79
C ALA A 91 -13.04 7.98 -9.67
N MET A 92 -12.28 8.61 -10.57
CA MET A 92 -12.81 9.55 -11.56
C MET A 92 -13.88 8.89 -12.45
N ASN A 93 -13.60 7.67 -12.94
CA ASN A 93 -14.57 6.93 -13.75
C ASN A 93 -15.84 6.58 -12.96
N CYS A 94 -15.72 6.21 -11.67
CA CYS A 94 -16.89 5.99 -10.81
C CYS A 94 -17.73 7.25 -10.61
N GLY A 95 -17.08 8.40 -10.36
CA GLY A 95 -17.78 9.69 -10.24
C GLY A 95 -18.50 10.10 -11.52
N LEU A 96 -17.87 9.88 -12.67
CA LEU A 96 -18.50 10.08 -13.98
C LEU A 96 -19.73 9.17 -14.15
N GLY A 97 -19.57 7.89 -13.85
CA GLY A 97 -20.61 6.86 -13.96
C GLY A 97 -21.73 6.94 -12.91
N LYS A 98 -21.71 7.96 -12.03
CA LYS A 98 -22.72 8.18 -10.98
C LYS A 98 -22.88 6.99 -10.03
N THR A 99 -21.80 6.26 -9.79
CA THR A 99 -21.81 5.15 -8.82
C THR A 99 -22.07 5.72 -7.41
N PRO A 100 -22.75 4.98 -6.50
CA PRO A 100 -22.99 5.47 -5.14
C PRO A 100 -21.75 6.04 -4.46
N LEU A 101 -21.88 7.19 -3.81
CA LEU A 101 -20.73 7.96 -3.27
C LEU A 101 -19.70 7.13 -2.48
N PRO A 102 -20.08 6.19 -1.58
CA PRO A 102 -19.10 5.40 -0.84
C PRO A 102 -18.19 4.52 -1.70
N THR A 103 -18.65 4.13 -2.91
CA THR A 103 -17.87 3.24 -3.78
C THR A 103 -16.77 3.97 -4.53
N ILE A 104 -16.87 5.29 -4.70
CA ILE A 104 -15.87 6.08 -5.43
C ILE A 104 -14.48 5.90 -4.79
N LEU A 105 -14.42 6.09 -3.46
CA LEU A 105 -13.18 5.90 -2.72
C LEU A 105 -12.75 4.43 -2.71
N THR A 106 -13.66 3.50 -2.41
CA THR A 106 -13.28 2.09 -2.29
C THR A 106 -12.77 1.52 -3.61
N THR A 107 -13.38 1.87 -4.75
CA THR A 107 -12.89 1.47 -6.07
C THR A 107 -11.49 2.02 -6.35
N GLY A 108 -11.25 3.30 -6.06
CA GLY A 108 -9.91 3.87 -6.20
C GLY A 108 -8.87 3.19 -5.31
N LEU A 109 -9.23 2.88 -4.06
CA LEU A 109 -8.38 2.13 -3.14
C LEU A 109 -8.15 0.68 -3.57
N THR A 110 -9.17 -0.01 -4.10
CA THR A 110 -9.02 -1.38 -4.64
C THR A 110 -7.98 -1.41 -5.75
N VAL A 111 -8.02 -0.46 -6.69
CA VAL A 111 -7.03 -0.38 -7.77
C VAL A 111 -5.65 0.01 -7.22
N ARG A 112 -5.59 0.95 -6.27
CA ARG A 112 -4.33 1.32 -5.57
C ARG A 112 -3.75 0.16 -4.75
N GLY A 113 -4.53 -0.87 -4.43
CA GLY A 113 -4.06 -2.05 -3.71
C GLY A 113 -3.05 -2.91 -4.47
N GLY A 114 -3.02 -2.85 -5.80
CA GLY A 114 -2.23 -3.77 -6.64
C GLY A 114 -0.72 -3.57 -6.66
N MET A 115 -0.02 -4.36 -7.49
CA MET A 115 1.45 -4.34 -7.63
C MET A 115 1.96 -3.17 -8.51
N ALA A 116 1.10 -2.60 -9.36
CA ALA A 116 1.47 -1.47 -10.23
C ALA A 116 1.53 -0.16 -9.42
N GLU A 117 2.70 0.16 -8.85
CA GLU A 117 2.97 1.31 -7.96
C GLU A 117 2.02 1.42 -6.74
N GLY A 118 1.33 0.33 -6.42
CA GLY A 118 0.30 0.26 -5.38
C GLY A 118 0.77 -0.34 -4.05
N ALA A 119 -0.19 -0.65 -3.18
CA ALA A 119 0.06 -1.09 -1.82
C ALA A 119 0.79 -2.44 -1.74
N MET A 120 0.43 -3.42 -2.57
CA MET A 120 1.15 -4.70 -2.64
C MET A 120 2.62 -4.51 -3.04
N HIS A 121 2.94 -3.49 -3.85
CA HIS A 121 4.32 -3.18 -4.19
C HIS A 121 5.10 -2.63 -2.98
N VAL A 122 4.50 -1.71 -2.23
CA VAL A 122 5.09 -1.19 -0.98
C VAL A 122 5.29 -2.32 0.03
N GLU A 123 4.31 -3.19 0.22
CA GLU A 123 4.43 -4.36 1.09
C GLU A 123 5.59 -5.27 0.68
N ALA A 124 5.66 -5.63 -0.61
CA ALA A 124 6.72 -6.48 -1.14
C ALA A 124 8.10 -5.83 -0.97
N ALA A 125 8.22 -4.52 -1.23
CA ALA A 125 9.45 -3.75 -1.00
C ALA A 125 9.85 -3.73 0.48
N MET A 126 8.90 -3.57 1.40
CA MET A 126 9.17 -3.64 2.84
C MET A 126 9.66 -5.02 3.27
N ARG A 127 9.07 -6.10 2.74
CA ARG A 127 9.51 -7.47 3.02
C ARG A 127 10.94 -7.71 2.49
N PHE A 128 11.21 -7.26 1.26
CA PHE A 128 12.54 -7.32 0.65
C PHE A 128 13.59 -6.59 1.50
N LEU A 129 13.34 -5.32 1.85
CA LEU A 129 14.28 -4.51 2.65
C LEU A 129 14.54 -5.06 4.05
N ASN A 130 13.57 -5.75 4.65
CA ASN A 130 13.73 -6.41 5.95
C ASN A 130 14.43 -7.78 5.85
N GLY A 131 14.98 -8.15 4.69
CA GLY A 131 15.63 -9.44 4.48
C GLY A 131 14.68 -10.63 4.60
N ARG A 132 13.36 -10.39 4.53
CA ARG A 132 12.33 -11.43 4.58
C ARG A 132 11.95 -11.80 3.15
N LEU A 133 12.82 -12.57 2.51
CA LEU A 133 12.47 -13.26 1.27
C LEU A 133 11.38 -14.32 1.57
N PRO A 134 10.54 -14.72 0.59
CA PRO A 134 9.42 -15.62 0.83
C PRO A 134 9.76 -17.05 1.32
N ALA A 135 11.03 -17.37 1.61
CA ALA A 135 11.47 -18.67 2.15
C ALA A 135 12.08 -18.62 3.57
N GLY A 136 11.95 -17.51 4.31
CA GLY A 136 12.26 -17.47 5.76
C GLY A 136 13.74 -17.40 6.15
N GLU A 137 14.66 -17.30 5.18
CA GLU A 137 16.07 -17.03 5.47
C GLU A 137 16.28 -15.54 5.73
N ALA A 138 16.43 -15.18 7.01
CA ALA A 138 16.82 -13.83 7.40
C ALA A 138 18.28 -13.59 7.00
N CYS A 139 18.51 -12.65 6.07
CA CYS A 139 19.85 -12.16 5.81
C CYS A 139 20.26 -11.17 6.92
N SER A 140 21.35 -11.42 7.64
CA SER A 140 21.86 -10.51 8.68
C SER A 140 22.58 -9.30 8.07
N ALA A 141 22.26 -8.10 8.57
CA ALA A 141 22.82 -6.82 8.14
C ALA A 141 24.32 -6.62 8.47
N ASP A 142 24.93 -7.51 9.26
CA ASP A 142 26.31 -7.39 9.74
C ASP A 142 27.38 -7.85 8.73
N GLN A 143 27.00 -8.21 7.50
CA GLN A 143 27.92 -8.66 6.46
C GLN A 143 28.47 -7.46 5.63
N PRO A 144 29.79 -7.40 5.36
CA PRO A 144 30.29 -6.51 4.31
C PRO A 144 29.62 -6.87 2.97
N ASP A 145 29.10 -5.87 2.26
CA ASP A 145 28.30 -6.02 1.03
C ASP A 145 26.90 -6.65 1.20
N TYR A 146 26.21 -6.37 2.31
CA TYR A 146 24.82 -6.82 2.54
C TYR A 146 23.86 -6.52 1.37
N ALA A 147 24.01 -5.37 0.71
CA ALA A 147 23.19 -5.00 -0.44
C ALA A 147 23.38 -5.95 -1.64
N GLY A 148 24.63 -6.30 -1.95
CA GLY A 148 24.96 -7.28 -2.99
C GLY A 148 24.39 -8.67 -2.67
N VAL A 149 24.53 -9.12 -1.42
CA VAL A 149 23.98 -10.40 -0.94
C VAL A 149 22.46 -10.43 -1.07
N LEU A 150 21.77 -9.37 -0.64
CA LEU A 150 20.32 -9.30 -0.68
C LEU A 150 19.77 -9.35 -2.12
N ILE A 151 20.42 -8.66 -3.06
CA ILE A 151 20.06 -8.71 -4.49
C ILE A 151 20.35 -10.10 -5.08
N HIS A 152 21.49 -10.69 -4.75
CA HIS A 152 21.84 -12.03 -5.20
C HIS A 152 20.79 -13.06 -4.79
N ASN A 153 20.45 -13.08 -3.48
CA ASN A 153 19.47 -13.99 -2.91
C ASN A 153 18.08 -13.77 -3.52
N TYR A 154 17.70 -12.51 -3.75
CA TYR A 154 16.45 -12.19 -4.44
C TYR A 154 16.38 -12.76 -5.85
N ARG A 155 17.43 -12.53 -6.66
CA ARG A 155 17.49 -13.03 -8.04
C ARG A 155 17.49 -14.55 -8.08
N GLN A 156 18.16 -15.21 -7.14
CA GLN A 156 18.13 -16.66 -7.01
C GLN A 156 16.70 -17.14 -6.72
N PHE A 157 16.08 -16.60 -5.68
CA PHE A 157 14.71 -16.91 -5.32
C PHE A 157 13.76 -16.72 -6.51
N TRP A 158 13.83 -15.58 -7.18
CA TRP A 158 12.97 -15.31 -8.34
C TRP A 158 13.18 -16.32 -9.47
N ARG A 159 14.43 -16.68 -9.82
CA ARG A 159 14.70 -17.68 -10.88
C ARG A 159 14.13 -19.05 -10.54
N GLU A 160 14.18 -19.46 -9.29
CA GLU A 160 13.68 -20.76 -8.83
C GLU A 160 12.16 -20.83 -8.85
N HIS A 161 11.49 -19.72 -8.57
CA HIS A 161 10.04 -19.70 -8.37
C HIS A 161 9.27 -19.08 -9.54
N LYS A 162 9.89 -18.37 -10.50
CA LYS A 162 9.21 -17.58 -11.55
C LYS A 162 8.08 -18.29 -12.33
N ASP A 163 8.08 -19.63 -12.36
CA ASP A 163 7.10 -20.45 -13.05
C ASP A 163 6.00 -21.01 -12.13
N ASP A 164 6.04 -20.72 -10.82
CA ASP A 164 5.01 -21.12 -9.86
C ASP A 164 3.71 -20.35 -10.12
N GLU A 165 2.57 -21.03 -9.94
CA GLU A 165 1.23 -20.45 -10.17
C GLU A 165 0.94 -19.21 -9.32
N VAL A 166 1.67 -19.03 -8.21
CA VAL A 166 1.53 -17.91 -7.27
C VAL A 166 2.90 -17.31 -6.99
N VAL A 167 3.52 -16.68 -7.98
CA VAL A 167 4.64 -15.75 -7.72
C VAL A 167 4.14 -14.32 -7.72
N PRO A 168 4.00 -13.69 -6.55
CA PRO A 168 3.54 -12.32 -6.50
C PRO A 168 4.62 -11.30 -6.89
N TRP A 169 5.91 -11.68 -6.98
CA TRP A 169 7.01 -10.69 -7.03
C TRP A 169 7.72 -10.63 -8.41
N PRO A 170 7.97 -9.43 -8.94
CA PRO A 170 8.53 -9.23 -10.28
C PRO A 170 10.02 -9.59 -10.39
N GLU A 171 10.53 -9.74 -11.61
CA GLU A 171 11.98 -10.00 -11.85
C GLU A 171 12.89 -8.94 -11.24
N ILE A 172 12.48 -7.67 -11.38
CA ILE A 172 13.15 -6.55 -10.74
C ILE A 172 12.77 -6.55 -9.25
N PRO A 173 13.72 -6.40 -8.31
CA PRO A 173 13.40 -6.31 -6.89
C PRO A 173 12.31 -5.25 -6.59
N PRO A 174 11.30 -5.55 -5.76
CA PRO A 174 10.25 -4.59 -5.43
C PRO A 174 10.80 -3.31 -4.83
N GLY A 175 10.22 -2.17 -5.20
CA GLY A 175 10.68 -0.83 -4.85
C GLY A 175 11.69 -0.25 -5.85
N PHE A 176 12.14 -1.05 -6.82
CA PHE A 176 13.10 -0.65 -7.85
C PHE A 176 12.51 -0.81 -9.25
N GLY A 177 12.98 0.00 -10.21
CA GLY A 177 12.46 0.01 -11.57
C GLY A 177 12.72 1.32 -12.29
N HIS A 178 11.88 1.57 -13.30
CA HIS A 178 11.81 2.81 -14.05
C HIS A 178 10.42 3.42 -13.89
N HIS A 179 10.36 4.75 -13.81
CA HIS A 179 9.10 5.47 -13.89
C HIS A 179 9.04 6.18 -15.24
N TYR A 180 8.17 5.71 -16.14
CA TYR A 180 8.10 6.17 -17.54
C TYR A 180 9.45 6.13 -18.28
N GLY A 181 10.27 5.10 -18.02
CA GLY A 181 11.56 4.90 -18.68
C GLY A 181 12.73 5.65 -18.05
N GLU A 182 12.50 6.47 -17.02
CA GLU A 182 13.54 7.26 -16.37
C GLU A 182 13.56 7.03 -14.85
N ARG A 183 14.47 7.72 -14.15
CA ARG A 183 14.47 7.80 -12.69
C ARG A 183 13.17 8.42 -12.19
N ASP A 184 12.65 7.90 -11.08
CA ASP A 184 11.42 8.44 -10.50
C ASP A 184 11.65 9.80 -9.84
N SER A 185 11.27 10.88 -10.54
CA SER A 185 11.38 12.25 -10.01
C SER A 185 10.58 12.47 -8.72
N ARG A 186 9.55 11.68 -8.45
CA ARG A 186 8.77 11.76 -7.20
C ARG A 186 9.58 11.19 -6.04
N ALA A 187 10.30 10.09 -6.27
CA ALA A 187 11.21 9.50 -5.30
C ALA A 187 12.28 10.51 -4.87
N ILE A 188 12.91 11.18 -5.84
CA ILE A 188 13.92 12.23 -5.60
C ILE A 188 13.33 13.35 -4.74
N LYS A 189 12.18 13.92 -5.15
CA LYS A 189 11.51 15.00 -4.41
C LYS A 189 11.12 14.63 -2.98
N LEU A 190 10.66 13.39 -2.75
CA LEU A 190 10.34 12.93 -1.41
C LEU A 190 11.59 12.83 -0.54
N MET A 191 12.68 12.28 -1.09
CA MET A 191 13.96 12.19 -0.38
C MET A 191 14.52 13.58 -0.04
N ASP A 192 14.42 14.54 -0.96
CA ASP A 192 14.81 15.94 -0.71
C ASP A 192 13.94 16.57 0.40
N LEU A 193 12.63 16.33 0.38
CA LEU A 193 11.67 16.86 1.37
C LEU A 193 11.96 16.37 2.79
N ILE A 194 12.29 15.09 2.94
CA ILE A 194 12.61 14.53 4.26
C ILE A 194 14.05 14.85 4.69
N ASN A 195 14.82 15.54 3.84
CA ASN A 195 16.15 16.09 4.10
C ASN A 195 17.08 15.08 4.77
N ASP A 196 17.10 13.85 4.27
CA ASP A 196 17.86 12.74 4.86
C ASP A 196 17.69 12.65 6.39
N GLN A 197 16.45 12.67 6.88
CA GLN A 197 16.09 12.01 8.16
C GLN A 197 16.34 10.50 8.03
N CYS A 198 17.59 10.15 7.75
CA CYS A 198 18.03 9.00 7.00
C CYS A 198 18.02 7.81 7.96
N SER A 199 16.99 6.99 7.83
CA SER A 199 16.94 5.69 8.45
C SER A 199 18.01 4.77 7.82
N ASP A 200 18.46 3.77 8.56
CA ASP A 200 19.33 2.72 8.02
C ASP A 200 18.73 2.06 6.76
N MET A 201 17.40 2.00 6.69
CA MET A 201 16.66 1.44 5.56
C MET A 201 16.75 2.31 4.29
N LEU A 202 16.80 3.64 4.41
CA LEU A 202 17.03 4.51 3.25
C LEU A 202 18.48 4.38 2.75
N ARG A 203 19.46 4.29 3.67
CA ARG A 203 20.86 4.01 3.31
C ARG A 203 21.01 2.68 2.58
N LEU A 204 20.36 1.63 3.10
CA LEU A 204 20.32 0.32 2.45
C LEU A 204 19.70 0.43 1.04
N SER A 205 18.56 1.11 0.90
CA SER A 205 17.88 1.28 -0.39
C SER A 205 18.77 1.97 -1.43
N ARG A 206 19.58 2.95 -1.03
CA ARG A 206 20.57 3.61 -1.90
C ARG A 206 21.75 2.71 -2.27
N ALA A 207 22.22 1.90 -1.33
CA ALA A 207 23.25 0.90 -1.60
C ALA A 207 22.74 -0.15 -2.62
N LEU A 208 21.50 -0.61 -2.46
CA LEU A 208 20.82 -1.52 -3.40
C LEU A 208 20.69 -0.88 -4.79
N GLU A 209 20.24 0.37 -4.89
CA GLU A 209 20.19 1.12 -6.16
C GLU A 209 21.58 1.19 -6.81
N THR A 210 22.63 1.41 -6.04
CA THR A 210 24.01 1.47 -6.56
C THR A 210 24.43 0.14 -7.19
N VAL A 211 24.09 -0.98 -6.56
CA VAL A 211 24.38 -2.32 -7.11
C VAL A 211 23.57 -2.55 -8.40
N LEU A 212 22.26 -2.30 -8.35
CA LEU A 212 21.35 -2.52 -9.50
C LEU A 212 21.63 -1.59 -10.68
N SER A 213 22.14 -0.39 -10.45
CA SER A 213 22.48 0.56 -11.53
C SER A 213 23.62 0.09 -12.43
N ARG A 214 24.38 -0.93 -12.00
CA ARG A 214 25.53 -1.50 -12.72
C ARG A 214 25.17 -2.65 -13.65
N ASP A 215 23.92 -3.11 -13.63
CA ASP A 215 23.44 -4.11 -14.59
C ASP A 215 23.42 -3.54 -16.02
N GLU A 216 23.26 -4.42 -17.03
CA GLU A 216 23.15 -4.01 -18.44
C GLU A 216 22.04 -2.97 -18.67
N VAL A 217 20.94 -3.13 -17.95
CA VAL A 217 19.86 -2.14 -17.85
C VAL A 217 19.88 -1.60 -16.43
N SER A 218 20.29 -0.35 -16.26
CA SER A 218 20.30 0.29 -14.95
C SER A 218 18.90 0.30 -14.34
N VAL A 219 18.77 -0.05 -13.06
CA VAL A 219 17.51 0.00 -12.33
C VAL A 219 17.62 0.98 -11.16
N TYR A 220 16.57 1.77 -10.93
CA TYR A 220 16.59 2.88 -9.96
C TYR A 220 15.58 2.72 -8.84
N LEU A 221 15.79 3.43 -7.73
CA LEU A 221 14.85 3.48 -6.63
C LEU A 221 13.58 4.25 -7.04
N THR A 222 12.42 3.66 -6.81
CA THR A 222 11.10 4.25 -7.15
C THR A 222 10.42 4.85 -5.92
N LEU A 223 9.35 5.63 -6.13
CA LEU A 223 8.57 6.20 -5.02
C LEU A 223 8.06 5.12 -4.04
N PRO A 224 7.46 3.99 -4.49
CA PRO A 224 7.12 2.88 -3.59
C PRO A 224 8.30 2.37 -2.75
N GLY A 225 9.50 2.30 -3.34
CA GLY A 225 10.72 1.88 -2.63
C GLY A 225 11.16 2.86 -1.54
N VAL A 226 11.13 4.17 -1.83
CA VAL A 226 11.42 5.21 -0.83
C VAL A 226 10.41 5.14 0.32
N VAL A 227 9.11 5.00 0.01
CA VAL A 227 8.06 4.90 1.02
C VAL A 227 8.23 3.64 1.87
N ALA A 228 8.54 2.49 1.25
CA ALA A 228 8.83 1.26 1.97
C ALA A 228 10.00 1.42 2.95
N ALA A 229 11.09 2.06 2.51
CA ALA A 229 12.25 2.33 3.37
C ALA A 229 11.93 3.24 4.56
N ILE A 230 11.10 4.28 4.34
CA ILE A 230 10.62 5.16 5.42
C ILE A 230 9.78 4.36 6.42
N LEU A 231 8.80 3.58 5.95
CA LEU A 231 7.90 2.82 6.81
C LEU A 231 8.63 1.72 7.59
N CYS A 232 9.59 1.02 6.99
CA CYS A 232 10.48 0.10 7.70
C CYS A 232 11.29 0.84 8.78
N GLY A 233 11.87 2.00 8.45
CA GLY A 233 12.61 2.83 9.41
C GLY A 233 11.77 3.36 10.57
N LEU A 234 10.45 3.49 10.36
CA LEU A 234 9.48 3.89 11.39
C LEU A 234 8.96 2.72 12.24
N GLY A 235 9.29 1.47 11.88
CA GLY A 235 8.87 0.27 12.61
C GLY A 235 7.57 -0.39 12.13
N PHE A 236 6.97 0.09 11.04
CA PHE A 236 5.74 -0.51 10.51
C PHE A 236 5.98 -1.94 10.01
N SER A 237 5.03 -2.84 10.29
CA SER A 237 5.01 -4.14 9.61
C SER A 237 4.65 -3.95 8.13
N PRO A 238 5.05 -4.86 7.23
CA PRO A 238 4.70 -4.75 5.81
C PRO A 238 3.19 -4.60 5.56
N GLU A 239 2.37 -5.34 6.31
CA GLU A 239 0.91 -5.32 6.19
C GLU A 239 0.33 -3.95 6.56
N HIS A 240 0.79 -3.37 7.68
CA HIS A 240 0.39 -2.02 8.06
C HIS A 240 0.93 -0.98 7.08
N GLY A 241 2.16 -1.16 6.57
CA GLY A 241 2.76 -0.23 5.62
C GLY A 241 1.98 -0.14 4.30
N ALA A 242 1.51 -1.27 3.78
CA ALA A 242 0.59 -1.29 2.64
C ALA A 242 -0.68 -0.47 2.93
N GLY A 243 -1.32 -0.69 4.09
CA GLY A 243 -2.50 0.05 4.51
C GLY A 243 -2.26 1.55 4.67
N VAL A 244 -1.13 1.94 5.27
CA VAL A 244 -0.73 3.35 5.43
C VAL A 244 -0.54 4.02 4.06
N TYR A 245 0.09 3.34 3.09
CA TYR A 245 0.24 3.86 1.73
C TYR A 245 -1.10 4.06 1.01
N MET A 246 -2.08 3.19 1.25
CA MET A 246 -3.45 3.36 0.76
C MET A 246 -4.14 4.57 1.38
N ILE A 247 -4.06 4.70 2.71
CA ILE A 247 -4.63 5.84 3.46
C ILE A 247 -4.02 7.15 2.97
N ALA A 248 -2.71 7.18 2.73
CA ALA A 248 -1.99 8.36 2.28
C ALA A 248 -2.60 8.97 1.01
N GLY A 249 -2.91 8.15 0.00
CA GLY A 249 -3.49 8.64 -1.27
C GLY A 249 -5.00 8.88 -1.25
N SER A 250 -5.70 8.51 -0.17
CA SER A 250 -7.17 8.48 -0.14
C SER A 250 -7.83 9.83 -0.35
N ALA A 251 -7.23 10.92 0.15
CA ALA A 251 -7.77 12.27 0.05
C ALA A 251 -7.86 12.72 -1.41
N GLY A 252 -6.77 12.58 -2.18
CA GLY A 252 -6.76 12.92 -3.60
C GLY A 252 -7.67 12.02 -4.43
N ILE A 253 -7.68 10.71 -4.15
CA ILE A 253 -8.57 9.75 -4.83
C ILE A 253 -10.03 10.16 -4.69
N LEU A 254 -10.47 10.45 -3.46
CA LEU A 254 -11.84 10.88 -3.18
C LEU A 254 -12.15 12.22 -3.87
N ALA A 255 -11.25 13.21 -3.74
CA ALA A 255 -11.45 14.55 -4.28
C ALA A 255 -11.64 14.51 -5.81
N HIS A 256 -10.73 13.84 -6.53
CA HIS A 256 -10.82 13.68 -7.98
C HIS A 256 -12.10 12.95 -8.40
N GLY A 257 -12.47 11.88 -7.68
CA GLY A 257 -13.69 11.13 -7.96
C GLY A 257 -14.97 11.96 -7.79
N ILE A 258 -15.09 12.68 -6.67
CA ILE A 258 -16.24 13.58 -6.42
C ILE A 258 -16.31 14.70 -7.46
N GLU A 259 -15.16 15.24 -7.88
CA GLU A 259 -15.11 16.29 -8.91
C GLU A 259 -15.73 15.86 -10.25
N GLN A 260 -15.83 14.56 -10.52
CA GLN A 260 -16.47 14.05 -11.75
C GLN A 260 -18.00 13.90 -11.64
N LEU A 261 -18.59 13.99 -10.44
CA LEU A 261 -20.04 13.86 -10.24
C LEU A 261 -20.93 14.86 -11.01
N PRO A 262 -20.54 16.11 -11.27
CA PRO A 262 -21.36 17.01 -12.10
C PRO A 262 -21.14 16.80 -13.61
N ARG A 263 -20.10 16.08 -14.04
CA ARG A 263 -19.72 15.92 -15.46
C ARG A 263 -20.54 14.85 -16.17
N SER A 264 -20.66 14.96 -17.49
CA SER A 264 -21.36 14.01 -18.34
C SER A 264 -20.41 13.02 -19.00
N TRP A 265 -20.93 11.84 -19.35
CA TRP A 265 -20.13 10.72 -19.88
C TRP A 265 -19.34 11.06 -21.16
N ASN A 266 -19.81 12.04 -21.95
CA ASN A 266 -19.17 12.52 -23.18
C ASN A 266 -18.00 13.49 -22.95
N GLU A 267 -17.72 13.87 -21.70
CA GLU A 267 -16.59 14.73 -21.31
C GLU A 267 -15.33 13.93 -20.92
N TYR A 268 -15.39 12.60 -20.91
CA TYR A 268 -14.28 11.73 -20.54
C TYR A 268 -13.55 11.16 -21.79
N PRO A 269 -12.23 10.91 -21.74
CA PRO A 269 -11.40 10.72 -22.94
C PRO A 269 -11.84 9.62 -23.91
N PHE A 270 -12.53 8.58 -23.43
CA PHE A 270 -12.97 7.46 -24.25
C PHE A 270 -14.06 7.81 -25.29
N TRP A 271 -14.73 8.97 -25.18
CA TRP A 271 -15.70 9.41 -26.19
C TRP A 271 -15.06 10.11 -27.39
N ALA A 272 -13.91 10.77 -27.21
CA ALA A 272 -13.41 11.74 -28.17
C ALA A 272 -12.76 11.12 -29.42
N ASP A 273 -12.29 9.87 -29.34
CA ASP A 273 -11.62 9.19 -30.45
C ASP A 273 -11.92 7.69 -30.45
N ALA A 274 -12.56 7.21 -31.51
CA ALA A 274 -12.89 5.79 -31.70
C ALA A 274 -11.64 4.91 -31.89
N SER A 275 -10.47 5.49 -32.21
CA SER A 275 -9.21 4.76 -32.39
C SER A 275 -8.66 4.16 -31.08
N TYR A 276 -9.18 4.58 -29.93
CA TYR A 276 -8.81 4.00 -28.64
C TYR A 276 -9.35 2.57 -28.43
N TYR A 277 -10.30 2.10 -29.24
CA TYR A 277 -10.80 0.73 -29.21
C TYR A 277 -10.26 -0.08 -30.40
N ASN A 278 -9.47 -1.10 -30.11
CA ASN A 278 -8.98 -2.06 -31.09
C ASN A 278 -9.48 -3.45 -30.72
N TYR A 279 -10.25 -4.08 -31.60
CA TYR A 279 -10.67 -5.46 -31.43
C TYR A 279 -9.55 -6.41 -31.88
N GLU A 280 -8.96 -7.16 -30.94
CA GLU A 280 -7.92 -8.17 -31.22
C GLU A 280 -8.47 -9.61 -31.12
N GLY A 281 -9.80 -9.76 -31.05
CA GLY A 281 -10.45 -11.07 -30.99
C GLY A 281 -10.57 -11.74 -32.36
N PRO A 282 -11.06 -12.99 -32.41
CA PRO A 282 -11.28 -13.68 -33.67
C PRO A 282 -12.33 -12.96 -34.52
N GLU A 283 -12.06 -12.79 -35.81
CA GLU A 283 -13.03 -12.27 -36.78
C GLU A 283 -14.36 -13.04 -36.70
N PRO A 284 -15.52 -12.41 -37.00
CA PRO A 284 -16.84 -13.03 -36.96
C PRO A 284 -17.05 -14.03 -38.11
N THR A 285 -16.22 -15.06 -38.18
CA THR A 285 -16.29 -16.20 -39.10
C THR A 285 -16.85 -17.45 -38.43
N LYS A 286 -17.00 -17.45 -37.10
CA LYS A 286 -17.66 -18.53 -36.35
C LYS A 286 -19.18 -18.42 -36.54
N LYS A 287 -19.76 -19.29 -37.38
CA LYS A 287 -21.21 -19.43 -37.49
C LYS A 287 -21.75 -20.08 -36.21
N VAL A 288 -22.73 -19.46 -35.57
CA VAL A 288 -23.51 -20.07 -34.50
C VAL A 288 -24.34 -21.20 -35.13
N GLY A 289 -23.95 -22.46 -34.92
CA GLY A 289 -24.66 -23.63 -35.46
C GLY A 289 -23.78 -24.84 -35.80
N ASP A 290 -22.46 -24.66 -36.00
CA ASP A 290 -21.54 -25.75 -36.37
C ASP A 290 -20.93 -26.46 -35.15
N VAL A 291 -21.70 -26.60 -34.07
CA VAL A 291 -21.35 -27.49 -32.94
C VAL A 291 -22.30 -28.69 -33.02
N THR A 292 -22.00 -29.61 -33.93
CA THR A 292 -22.51 -30.99 -33.92
C THR A 292 -21.42 -31.92 -33.45
#